data_AF-F3Z9F6-F1
#
_entry.id   AF-F3Z9F6-F1
#
_cell.length_a   1.000
_cell.length_b   1.000
_cell.length_c   1.000
_cell.angle_alpha   90.00
_cell.angle_beta   90.00
_cell.angle_gamma   90.00
#
_symmetry.space_group_name_H-M   'P 1'
#
loop_
_entity.id
_entity.type
_entity.pdbx_description
1 polymer ?
#
loop_
_entity_poly.entity_id
_entity_poly.type
_entity_poly.pdbx_seq_one_letter_code
_entity_poly.pdbx_strand_id
1 'polypeptide(L)'
;MLPESIPTVRLTARYLGLDGHPLGGSVVFQPPALLTHSAADLFVGGPTTAALDAEGRLDVTLPATDAEGWNPYGWTYTVTERLTGAGRPRTYHIALAAAVPEVDLADLAPADPAGTQYVTVPGPAGPPGEPGPQGPAGPVRSVNGRTETDVVLDAADLGAVAASAVGAAGGVAQLDTTGKVPAAQLPAGGAGVASVNGRTGDVVLAAADLGALTRTDADARYLTPGSAPVVSVNGQTGAVVLAAADLGAVTADEAVLLTGNQTVAGSKTFSAAPATTADPTSPNHLVRRSYVESVTASGVWTPAAVGFKAWAYDPATSSASSAQYCINGNVYLIGIPLTSGGTITNVCFYVPGYAGGALAATSYAGLYTSAGTRVGVTGTLDKLITKTSGATFVLKLTTAYTALAGNYWVALLVNGPDPKGNGPAFLVGASMGDRPGGGASMPNAFQRYGRLTATGQTSLPTSFTPSTIIPDANAIWAAVS
;
A
#
# COMPACT_ATOMS: atom_id res chain seq x y z
N MET A 1 -13.88 20.40 23.81
CA MET A 1 -13.35 19.82 25.05
C MET A 1 -12.98 18.38 24.73
N LEU A 2 -11.75 17.96 24.98
CA LEU A 2 -11.35 16.55 24.83
C LEU A 2 -11.96 15.74 25.99
N PRO A 3 -12.27 14.43 25.79
CA PRO A 3 -12.73 13.59 26.90
C PRO A 3 -11.70 13.51 28.02
N GLU A 4 -12.17 13.40 29.27
CA GLU A 4 -11.32 13.28 30.46
C GLU A 4 -10.41 12.03 30.44
N SER A 5 -10.75 11.04 29.61
CA SER A 5 -9.96 9.82 29.41
C SER A 5 -8.65 10.05 28.64
N ILE A 6 -8.47 11.21 27.99
CA ILE A 6 -7.22 11.54 27.30
C ILE A 6 -6.39 12.46 28.20
N PRO A 7 -5.21 12.03 28.68
CA PRO A 7 -4.35 12.87 29.49
C PRO A 7 -3.86 14.07 28.68
N THR A 8 -3.76 15.22 29.34
CA THR A 8 -3.30 16.47 28.73
C THR A 8 -2.11 17.04 29.50
N VAL A 9 -1.31 17.83 28.81
CA VAL A 9 -0.16 18.57 29.33
C VAL A 9 -0.44 20.06 29.16
N ARG A 10 -0.25 20.84 30.23
CA ARG A 10 -0.29 22.29 30.18
C ARG A 10 1.08 22.81 29.76
N LEU A 11 1.11 23.56 28.68
CA LEU A 11 2.30 24.12 28.08
C LEU A 11 2.30 25.63 28.28
N THR A 12 3.35 26.16 28.93
CA THR A 12 3.56 27.60 29.10
C THR A 12 4.71 28.09 28.24
N ALA A 13 4.73 29.38 27.91
CA ALA A 13 5.91 30.02 27.34
C ALA A 13 5.88 31.52 27.64
N ARG A 14 7.04 32.18 27.52
CA ARG A 14 7.14 33.64 27.55
C ARG A 14 8.11 34.15 26.49
N TYR A 15 7.63 35.03 25.62
CA TYR A 15 8.42 35.61 24.54
C TYR A 15 8.70 37.08 24.80
N LEU A 16 9.98 37.42 24.89
CA LEU A 16 10.47 38.79 25.07
C LEU A 16 11.49 39.13 23.97
N GLY A 17 11.49 40.39 23.53
CA GLY A 17 12.59 40.95 22.75
C GLY A 17 13.88 41.06 23.58
N LEU A 18 15.03 41.28 22.94
CA LEU A 18 16.33 41.43 23.62
C LEU A 18 16.42 42.63 24.57
N ASP A 19 15.57 43.63 24.33
CA ASP A 19 15.31 44.83 25.12
C ASP A 19 14.22 44.62 26.19
N GLY A 20 13.67 43.41 26.31
CA GLY A 20 12.74 43.01 27.36
C GLY A 20 11.25 43.33 27.10
N HIS A 21 10.89 43.88 25.94
CA HIS A 21 9.48 44.11 25.61
C HIS A 21 8.76 42.77 25.29
N PRO A 22 7.49 42.61 25.69
CA PRO A 22 6.67 41.47 25.28
C PRO A 22 6.53 41.36 23.76
N LEU A 23 6.76 40.18 23.20
CA LEU A 23 6.45 39.91 21.79
C LEU A 23 4.99 39.52 21.63
N GLY A 24 4.38 39.97 20.54
CA GLY A 24 3.05 39.53 20.11
C GLY A 24 3.13 38.38 19.11
N GLY A 25 1.99 37.76 18.80
CA GLY A 25 1.90 36.71 17.77
C GLY A 25 1.16 35.47 18.23
N SER A 26 1.49 34.32 17.64
CA SER A 26 0.89 33.03 17.98
C SER A 26 1.86 31.88 17.79
N VAL A 27 1.62 30.79 18.51
CA VAL A 27 2.31 29.51 18.33
C VAL A 27 1.30 28.48 17.85
N VAL A 28 1.65 27.77 16.79
CA VAL A 28 0.81 26.74 16.17
C VAL A 28 1.36 25.37 16.51
N PHE A 29 0.53 24.52 17.11
CA PHE A 29 0.82 23.14 17.46
C PHE A 29 0.07 22.20 16.52
N GLN A 30 0.80 21.60 15.59
CA GLN A 30 0.24 20.75 14.54
C GLN A 30 0.53 19.27 14.85
N PRO A 31 -0.48 18.45 15.19
CA PRO A 31 -0.31 17.00 15.24
C PRO A 31 -0.19 16.43 13.80
N PRO A 32 0.18 15.15 13.64
CA PRO A 32 0.02 14.44 12.37
C PRO A 32 -1.41 14.56 11.81
N ALA A 33 -1.56 14.38 10.49
CA ALA A 33 -2.76 14.78 9.74
C ALA A 33 -4.09 14.31 10.35
N LEU A 34 -4.13 13.11 10.94
CA LEU A 34 -5.28 12.61 11.70
C LEU A 34 -4.80 11.54 12.70
N LEU A 35 -5.16 11.69 13.97
CA LEU A 35 -4.89 10.75 15.05
C LEU A 35 -6.19 10.02 15.44
N THR A 36 -6.08 8.74 15.79
CA THR A 36 -7.19 7.99 16.41
C THR A 36 -6.86 7.63 17.84
N HIS A 37 -7.83 7.76 18.75
CA HIS A 37 -7.72 7.29 20.13
C HIS A 37 -8.71 6.15 20.38
N SER A 38 -8.23 4.91 20.44
CA SER A 38 -9.08 3.71 20.46
C SER A 38 -9.90 3.54 21.75
N ALA A 39 -9.38 3.98 22.89
CA ALA A 39 -10.11 3.87 24.16
C ALA A 39 -11.19 4.95 24.35
N ALA A 40 -11.16 6.00 23.51
CA ALA A 40 -12.11 7.11 23.56
C ALA A 40 -12.97 7.19 22.29
N ASP A 41 -12.85 6.21 21.38
CA ASP A 41 -13.56 6.09 20.10
C ASP A 41 -13.63 7.40 19.30
N LEU A 42 -12.51 8.10 19.17
CA LEU A 42 -12.48 9.42 18.52
C LEU A 42 -11.29 9.64 17.60
N PHE A 43 -11.49 10.55 16.64
CA PHE A 43 -10.47 11.09 15.75
C PHE A 43 -10.10 12.51 16.19
N VAL A 44 -8.81 12.80 16.37
CA VAL A 44 -8.28 14.14 16.68
C VAL A 44 -7.37 14.59 15.55
N GLY A 45 -7.53 15.82 15.09
CA GLY A 45 -6.66 16.39 14.06
C GLY A 45 -6.77 17.91 14.01
N GLY A 46 -5.99 18.49 13.11
CA GLY A 46 -5.93 19.94 12.91
C GLY A 46 -5.02 20.66 13.91
N PRO A 47 -4.52 21.86 13.55
CA PRO A 47 -3.64 22.62 14.41
C PRO A 47 -4.40 23.25 15.58
N THR A 48 -3.74 23.32 16.73
CA THR A 48 -4.13 24.22 17.82
C THR A 48 -3.29 25.48 17.74
N THR A 49 -3.91 26.66 17.64
CA THR A 49 -3.21 27.95 17.62
C THR A 49 -3.44 28.67 18.93
N ALA A 50 -2.37 28.95 19.66
CA ALA A 50 -2.40 29.74 20.90
C ALA A 50 -1.82 31.14 20.63
N ALA A 51 -2.61 32.17 20.91
CA ALA A 51 -2.17 33.55 20.81
C ALA A 51 -1.38 33.96 22.06
N LEU A 52 -0.40 34.85 21.90
CA LEU A 52 0.30 35.46 23.02
C LEU A 52 -0.58 36.53 23.67
N ASP A 53 -0.55 36.62 25.01
CA ASP A 53 -1.19 37.70 25.76
C ASP A 53 -0.41 39.03 25.67
N ALA A 54 -0.91 40.07 26.35
CA ALA A 54 -0.29 41.40 26.34
C ALA A 54 1.12 41.40 26.97
N GLU A 55 1.44 40.40 27.79
CA GLU A 55 2.73 40.21 28.43
C GLU A 55 3.62 39.19 27.70
N GLY A 56 3.22 38.75 26.50
CA GLY A 56 3.97 37.85 25.64
C GLY A 56 3.96 36.41 26.13
N ARG A 57 3.00 36.03 26.99
CA ARG A 57 2.87 34.68 27.54
C ARG A 57 1.90 33.83 26.73
N LEU A 58 2.13 32.53 26.80
CA LEU A 58 1.29 31.49 26.24
C LEU A 58 0.94 30.52 27.35
N ASP A 59 -0.32 30.09 27.41
CA ASP A 59 -0.82 29.04 28.28
C ASP A 59 -1.83 28.21 27.48
N VAL A 60 -1.48 26.96 27.18
CA VAL A 60 -2.31 26.07 26.37
C VAL A 60 -2.27 24.65 26.90
N THR A 61 -3.42 23.99 26.96
CA THR A 61 -3.52 22.57 27.31
C THR A 61 -3.63 21.74 26.04
N LEU A 62 -2.69 20.80 25.85
CA LEU A 62 -2.60 19.94 24.67
C LEU A 62 -2.64 18.46 25.07
N PRO A 63 -3.21 17.55 24.26
CA PRO A 63 -3.11 16.13 24.50
C PRO A 63 -1.67 15.62 24.66
N ALA A 64 -1.45 14.74 25.63
CA ALA A 64 -0.19 14.03 25.78
C ALA A 64 0.03 13.09 24.60
N THR A 65 1.26 13.01 24.13
CA THR A 65 1.67 12.29 22.92
C THR A 65 1.90 10.78 23.10
N ASP A 66 2.04 10.34 24.36
CA ASP A 66 2.39 8.98 24.78
C ASP A 66 1.24 8.26 25.50
N ALA A 67 0.03 8.82 25.46
CA ALA A 67 -1.15 8.17 26.03
C ALA A 67 -1.46 6.84 25.33
N GLU A 68 -1.80 5.82 26.11
CA GLU A 68 -2.23 4.52 25.60
C GLU A 68 -3.53 4.67 24.79
N GLY A 69 -3.58 4.05 23.60
CA GLY A 69 -4.72 4.12 22.69
C GLY A 69 -4.56 5.09 21.52
N TRP A 70 -3.51 5.92 21.49
CA TRP A 70 -3.14 6.66 20.28
C TRP A 70 -2.67 5.72 19.16
N ASN A 71 -3.08 6.03 17.93
CA ASN A 71 -2.50 5.47 16.71
C ASN A 71 -2.18 6.62 15.72
N PRO A 72 -0.90 6.82 15.35
CA PRO A 72 0.28 6.12 15.88
C PRO A 72 0.53 6.44 17.36
N TYR A 73 1.09 5.50 18.12
CA TYR A 73 1.54 5.71 19.50
C TYR A 73 2.84 6.52 19.53
N GLY A 74 3.01 7.42 20.51
CA GLY A 74 4.25 8.19 20.71
C GLY A 74 4.53 9.19 19.59
N TRP A 75 3.49 9.86 19.10
CA TRP A 75 3.60 10.87 18.03
C TRP A 75 4.23 12.18 18.52
N THR A 76 4.46 13.14 17.64
CA THR A 76 5.03 14.45 18.01
C THR A 76 4.23 15.59 17.41
N TYR A 77 4.17 16.72 18.12
CA TYR A 77 3.69 17.98 17.54
C TYR A 77 4.77 18.61 16.65
N THR A 78 4.36 19.21 15.54
CA THR A 78 5.14 20.23 14.85
C THR A 78 4.76 21.59 15.42
N VAL A 79 5.70 22.25 16.09
CA VAL A 79 5.52 23.60 16.66
C VAL A 79 5.97 24.60 15.61
N THR A 80 5.15 25.61 15.34
CA THR A 80 5.53 26.77 14.51
C THR A 80 5.29 28.06 15.28
N GLU A 81 6.36 28.75 15.63
CA GLU A 81 6.32 30.04 16.32
C GLU A 81 6.21 31.17 15.29
N ARG A 82 5.08 31.88 15.30
CA ARG A 82 4.79 33.03 14.43
C ARG A 82 4.72 34.28 15.28
N LEU A 83 5.90 34.80 15.61
CA LEU A 83 6.07 35.97 16.47
C LEU A 83 6.10 37.24 15.64
N THR A 84 5.38 38.26 16.09
CA THR A 84 5.38 39.60 15.48
C THR A 84 6.65 40.32 15.92
N GLY A 85 7.53 40.65 14.97
CA GLY A 85 8.78 41.38 15.24
C GLY A 85 10.02 40.49 15.43
N ALA A 86 9.87 39.18 15.60
CA ALA A 86 10.98 38.23 15.49
C ALA A 86 11.03 37.68 14.06
N GLY A 87 12.19 37.74 13.39
CA GLY A 87 12.37 37.54 11.94
C GLY A 87 11.61 36.37 11.28
N ARG A 88 12.32 35.27 10.97
CA ARG A 88 11.71 34.11 10.29
C ARG A 88 10.97 33.22 11.30
N PRO A 89 9.83 32.62 10.94
CA PRO A 89 9.15 31.65 11.80
C PRO A 89 10.06 30.48 12.15
N ARG A 90 9.97 30.03 13.39
CA ARG A 90 10.73 28.87 13.88
C ARG A 90 9.85 27.63 13.85
N THR A 91 10.38 26.53 13.32
CA THR A 91 9.68 25.24 13.27
C THR A 91 10.53 24.12 13.87
N TYR A 92 9.96 23.34 14.76
CA TYR A 92 10.60 22.19 15.41
C TYR A 92 9.55 21.18 15.88
N HIS A 93 9.98 20.00 16.36
CA HIS A 93 9.11 18.94 16.85
C HIS A 93 9.24 18.77 18.36
N ILE A 94 8.12 18.53 19.05
CA ILE A 94 8.10 18.21 20.48
C ILE A 94 7.25 16.97 20.76
N ALA A 95 7.62 16.20 21.77
CA ALA A 95 6.77 15.20 22.40
C ALA A 95 6.33 15.73 23.77
N LEU A 96 5.07 15.53 24.14
CA LEU A 96 4.50 15.90 25.43
C LEU A 96 4.16 14.62 26.19
N ALA A 97 4.90 14.31 27.25
CA ALA A 97 4.70 13.07 28.01
C ALA A 97 3.62 13.26 29.08
N ALA A 98 2.70 12.30 29.21
CA ALA A 98 1.64 12.33 30.23
C ALA A 98 2.20 12.34 31.66
N ALA A 99 3.43 11.83 31.85
CA ALA A 99 4.13 11.87 33.13
C ALA A 99 4.63 13.28 33.53
N VAL A 100 4.62 14.25 32.61
CA VAL A 100 5.05 15.63 32.83
C VAL A 100 3.86 16.56 32.56
N PRO A 101 2.99 16.80 33.55
CA PRO A 101 1.70 17.47 33.35
C PRO A 101 1.82 18.98 33.08
N GLU A 102 2.94 19.59 33.45
CA GLU A 102 3.26 20.99 33.14
C GLU A 102 4.68 21.09 32.58
N VAL A 103 4.84 21.84 31.50
CA VAL A 103 6.14 22.05 30.86
C VAL A 103 6.22 23.45 30.28
N ASP A 104 7.39 24.09 30.38
CA ASP A 104 7.66 25.34 29.67
C ASP A 104 8.25 25.03 28.29
N LEU A 105 7.73 25.67 27.25
CA LEU A 105 8.17 25.47 25.88
C LEU A 105 9.66 25.85 25.70
N ALA A 106 10.19 26.77 26.51
CA ALA A 106 11.60 27.14 26.47
C ALA A 106 12.54 25.98 26.87
N ASP A 107 12.08 25.04 27.68
CA ASP A 107 12.86 23.86 28.08
C ASP A 107 12.86 22.76 27.01
N LEU A 108 11.88 22.78 26.10
CA LEU A 108 11.73 21.80 25.01
C LEU A 108 12.27 22.30 23.68
N ALA A 109 12.23 23.62 23.46
CA ALA A 109 12.67 24.22 22.21
C ALA A 109 14.18 23.97 22.02
N PRO A 110 14.62 23.42 20.87
CA PRO A 110 16.05 23.24 20.62
C PRO A 110 16.77 24.60 20.64
N ALA A 111 18.10 24.64 20.73
CA ALA A 111 18.86 25.80 20.28
C ALA A 111 19.13 25.62 18.78
N ASP A 112 18.92 26.65 17.94
CA ASP A 112 19.30 26.61 16.52
C ASP A 112 20.63 27.38 16.31
N PRO A 113 21.79 26.70 16.42
CA PRO A 113 23.08 27.32 16.13
C PRO A 113 23.38 27.46 14.63
N ALA A 114 22.58 26.85 13.75
CA ALA A 114 22.80 26.87 12.30
C ALA A 114 22.15 28.10 11.61
N GLY A 115 21.32 28.83 12.35
CA GLY A 115 20.60 29.98 11.84
C GLY A 115 21.38 31.28 11.71
N THR A 116 22.60 31.34 12.23
CA THR A 116 23.38 32.57 12.42
C THR A 116 24.80 32.39 11.91
N GLN A 117 25.17 33.15 10.88
CA GLN A 117 26.58 33.37 10.55
C GLN A 117 27.21 34.16 11.70
N TYR A 118 27.95 33.50 12.59
CA TYR A 118 28.78 34.17 13.58
C TYR A 118 30.21 34.29 13.08
N VAL A 119 30.80 35.47 13.26
CA VAL A 119 32.26 35.66 13.32
C VAL A 119 32.64 35.63 14.79
N THR A 120 33.51 34.70 15.19
CA THR A 120 34.13 34.76 16.52
C THR A 120 35.11 35.93 16.55
N VAL A 121 34.89 36.89 17.45
CA VAL A 121 35.88 37.92 17.79
C VAL A 121 36.38 37.62 19.20
N PRO A 122 37.60 37.07 19.37
CA PRO A 122 38.27 37.06 20.65
C PRO A 122 38.59 38.51 21.06
N GLY A 123 38.00 38.98 22.16
CA GLY A 123 38.41 40.22 22.82
C GLY A 123 39.73 40.02 23.58
N PRO A 124 40.63 41.01 23.64
CA PRO A 124 41.89 40.88 24.37
C PRO A 124 41.65 40.73 25.88
N ALA A 125 42.51 39.95 26.54
CA ALA A 125 42.53 39.81 27.99
C ALA A 125 42.70 41.19 28.66
N GLY A 126 41.84 41.50 29.64
CA GLY A 126 41.98 42.71 30.44
C GLY A 126 43.27 42.68 31.27
N PRO A 127 43.99 43.81 31.43
CA PRO A 127 45.17 43.86 32.27
C PRO A 127 44.80 43.65 33.76
N PRO A 128 45.61 42.88 34.52
CA PRO A 128 45.48 42.80 35.98
C PRO A 128 45.63 44.20 36.61
N GLY A 129 44.77 44.51 37.58
CA GLY A 129 44.81 45.78 38.32
C GLY A 129 46.08 45.94 39.16
N GLU A 130 46.57 47.18 39.28
CA GLU A 130 47.75 47.49 40.09
C GLU A 130 47.49 47.27 41.60
N PRO A 131 48.43 46.63 42.32
CA PRO A 131 48.41 46.59 43.78
C PRO A 131 48.55 48.00 44.38
N GLY A 132 47.74 48.32 45.38
CA GLY A 132 47.78 49.61 46.08
C GLY A 132 49.10 49.86 46.83
N PRO A 133 49.41 51.14 47.16
CA PRO A 133 50.71 51.55 47.70
C PRO A 133 51.02 50.95 49.08
N GLN A 134 52.26 50.51 49.23
CA GLN A 134 52.85 50.03 50.49
C GLN A 134 53.04 51.18 51.48
N GLY A 135 52.50 51.05 52.69
CA GLY A 135 52.75 51.97 53.80
C GLY A 135 54.19 51.84 54.36
N PRO A 136 54.74 52.90 54.98
CA PRO A 136 56.15 52.93 55.42
C PRO A 136 56.46 51.93 56.55
N ALA A 137 57.64 51.32 56.50
CA ALA A 137 58.14 50.35 57.47
C ALA A 137 58.48 51.00 58.83
N GLY A 138 57.93 50.46 59.92
CA GLY A 138 58.36 50.75 61.29
C GLY A 138 59.44 49.77 61.76
N PRO A 139 60.27 50.11 62.77
CA PRO A 139 61.28 49.20 63.31
C PRO A 139 60.58 48.02 64.01
N VAL A 140 61.02 46.79 63.70
CA VAL A 140 60.54 45.57 64.36
C VAL A 140 60.89 45.66 65.85
N ARG A 141 59.89 45.84 66.71
CA ARG A 141 60.05 45.90 68.18
C ARG A 141 59.93 44.52 68.84
N SER A 142 59.61 43.49 68.07
CA SER A 142 59.54 42.10 68.53
C SER A 142 59.67 41.11 67.39
N VAL A 143 60.37 40.00 67.61
CA VAL A 143 60.39 38.83 66.71
C VAL A 143 59.96 37.62 67.51
N ASN A 144 58.97 36.89 66.99
CA ASN A 144 58.42 35.66 67.58
C ASN A 144 58.11 35.75 69.09
N GLY A 145 57.51 36.87 69.53
CA GLY A 145 57.08 37.07 70.92
C GLY A 145 58.15 37.57 71.89
N ARG A 146 59.41 37.75 71.47
CA ARG A 146 60.48 38.37 72.28
C ARG A 146 60.56 39.88 72.04
N THR A 147 60.61 40.68 73.10
CA THR A 147 60.56 42.16 73.08
C THR A 147 61.81 42.83 73.67
N GLU A 148 62.88 42.07 73.89
CA GLU A 148 64.13 42.59 74.45
C GLU A 148 65.00 43.28 73.39
N THR A 149 65.89 44.17 73.82
CA THR A 149 66.76 44.95 72.92
C THR A 149 67.78 44.10 72.17
N ASP A 150 68.12 42.91 72.70
CA ASP A 150 68.94 41.89 72.03
C ASP A 150 68.14 40.59 71.90
N VAL A 151 67.51 40.35 70.75
CA VAL A 151 66.78 39.11 70.49
C VAL A 151 67.76 38.03 70.02
N VAL A 152 68.20 37.15 70.93
CA VAL A 152 68.89 35.91 70.58
C VAL A 152 67.84 34.91 70.10
N LEU A 153 67.99 34.34 68.90
CA LEU A 153 67.11 33.29 68.35
C LEU A 153 67.95 32.03 68.09
N ASP A 154 67.41 30.86 68.40
CA ASP A 154 67.95 29.58 67.94
C ASP A 154 67.17 29.03 66.73
N ALA A 155 67.63 27.90 66.19
CA ALA A 155 67.00 27.29 65.02
C ALA A 155 65.54 26.85 65.29
N ALA A 156 65.22 26.45 66.53
CA ALA A 156 63.86 26.07 66.90
C ALA A 156 62.92 27.29 66.95
N ASP A 157 63.42 28.45 67.39
CA ASP A 157 62.68 29.71 67.42
C ASP A 157 62.27 30.21 66.01
N LEU A 158 62.95 29.76 64.96
CA LEU A 158 62.73 30.20 63.57
C LEU A 158 62.06 29.13 62.69
N GLY A 159 61.82 27.93 63.21
CA GLY A 159 61.45 26.76 62.40
C GLY A 159 62.56 26.36 61.41
N ALA A 160 63.80 26.79 61.67
CA ALA A 160 64.95 26.53 60.84
C ALA A 160 65.50 25.12 61.10
N VAL A 161 65.98 24.46 60.05
CA VAL A 161 66.63 23.16 60.19
C VAL A 161 68.00 23.37 60.84
N ALA A 162 68.24 22.73 61.98
CA ALA A 162 69.55 22.76 62.63
C ALA A 162 70.62 22.20 61.68
N ALA A 163 71.80 22.84 61.61
CA ALA A 163 72.91 22.40 60.75
C ALA A 163 73.30 20.93 61.00
N SER A 164 73.13 20.44 62.23
CA SER A 164 73.37 19.04 62.62
C SER A 164 72.33 18.04 62.11
N ALA A 165 71.12 18.50 61.75
CA ALA A 165 70.05 17.66 61.21
C ALA A 165 70.15 17.50 59.69
N VAL A 166 70.97 18.30 59.01
CA VAL A 166 71.02 18.31 57.55
C VAL A 166 71.94 17.18 57.06
N GLY A 167 71.39 16.22 56.30
CA GLY A 167 72.13 15.06 55.78
C GLY A 167 72.43 13.96 56.80
N ALA A 168 71.91 14.07 58.03
CA ALA A 168 72.02 13.04 59.06
C ALA A 168 70.87 12.01 58.97
N ALA A 169 71.10 10.80 59.48
CA ALA A 169 70.06 9.78 59.58
C ALA A 169 68.90 10.27 60.48
N GLY A 170 67.67 10.23 59.97
CA GLY A 170 66.49 10.78 60.66
C GLY A 170 66.35 12.31 60.59
N GLY A 171 67.23 12.99 59.84
CA GLY A 171 67.20 14.44 59.61
C GLY A 171 66.57 14.83 58.26
N VAL A 172 66.97 16.00 57.73
CA VAL A 172 66.48 16.56 56.46
C VAL A 172 67.50 16.35 55.35
N ALA A 173 67.07 15.85 54.19
CA ALA A 173 67.95 15.66 53.03
C ALA A 173 68.38 17.01 52.43
N GLN A 174 69.65 17.11 52.01
CA GLN A 174 70.17 18.25 51.26
C GLN A 174 69.88 18.10 49.78
N LEU A 175 69.84 19.20 49.05
CA LEU A 175 69.91 19.20 47.59
C LEU A 175 71.31 19.61 47.15
N ASP A 176 71.85 18.96 46.13
CA ASP A 176 73.08 19.36 45.45
C ASP A 176 72.85 20.58 44.54
N THR A 177 73.88 21.02 43.82
CA THR A 177 73.83 22.17 42.91
C THR A 177 72.86 21.99 41.73
N THR A 178 72.34 20.78 41.51
CA THR A 178 71.32 20.48 40.49
C THR A 178 69.90 20.36 41.06
N GLY A 179 69.74 20.58 42.37
CA GLY A 179 68.45 20.48 43.05
C GLY A 179 68.03 19.04 43.36
N LYS A 180 68.98 18.08 43.42
CA LYS A 180 68.71 16.67 43.73
C LYS A 180 69.32 16.23 45.05
N VAL A 181 68.71 15.26 45.73
CA VAL A 181 69.30 14.65 46.93
C VAL A 181 70.58 13.88 46.55
N PRO A 182 71.75 14.17 47.14
CA PRO A 182 72.97 13.44 46.86
C PRO A 182 72.80 11.93 47.11
N ALA A 183 73.36 11.09 46.25
CA ALA A 183 73.23 9.63 46.35
C ALA A 183 73.67 9.06 47.70
N ALA A 184 74.63 9.71 48.37
CA ALA A 184 75.10 9.33 49.70
C ALA A 184 74.03 9.47 50.81
N GLN A 185 72.95 10.21 50.56
CA GLN A 185 71.83 10.41 51.49
C GLN A 185 70.62 9.49 51.17
N LEU A 186 70.69 8.72 50.08
CA LEU A 186 69.66 7.76 49.71
C LEU A 186 69.99 6.37 50.29
N PRO A 187 68.98 5.56 50.66
CA PRO A 187 69.19 4.15 51.00
C PRO A 187 69.82 3.41 49.81
N ALA A 188 70.77 2.50 50.09
CA ALA A 188 71.36 1.65 49.06
C ALA A 188 70.25 0.85 48.35
N GLY A 189 70.01 1.15 47.07
CA GLY A 189 68.98 0.52 46.23
C GLY A 189 67.73 1.37 45.93
N GLY A 190 67.64 2.60 46.42
CA GLY A 190 66.45 3.44 46.24
C GLY A 190 66.52 4.44 45.08
N ALA A 191 66.28 3.99 43.84
CA ALA A 191 65.56 4.78 42.81
C ALA A 191 65.38 3.98 41.50
N GLY A 192 64.19 3.41 41.30
CA GLY A 192 63.71 2.96 40.00
C GLY A 192 63.49 1.46 39.82
N VAL A 193 62.82 1.11 38.73
CA VAL A 193 62.65 -0.26 38.25
C VAL A 193 64.03 -0.87 38.02
N ALA A 194 64.40 -1.91 38.77
CA ALA A 194 65.72 -2.53 38.68
C ALA A 194 65.99 -3.10 37.29
N SER A 195 64.97 -3.69 36.66
CA SER A 195 65.00 -4.05 35.24
C SER A 195 63.59 -4.14 34.66
N VAL A 196 63.44 -3.85 33.37
CA VAL A 196 62.25 -4.23 32.60
C VAL A 196 62.66 -5.33 31.63
N ASN A 197 62.08 -6.52 31.80
CA ASN A 197 62.41 -7.71 31.00
C ASN A 197 63.92 -8.02 30.97
N GLY A 198 64.60 -7.93 32.12
CA GLY A 198 66.03 -8.25 32.25
C GLY A 198 67.00 -7.16 31.79
N ARG A 199 66.51 -6.02 31.27
CA ARG A 199 67.34 -4.85 30.91
C ARG A 199 67.40 -3.84 32.06
N THR A 200 68.61 -3.39 32.42
CA THR A 200 68.88 -2.38 33.46
C THR A 200 69.34 -1.06 32.82
N GLY A 201 69.08 0.09 33.46
CA GLY A 201 69.51 1.42 32.96
C GLY A 201 68.41 2.15 32.18
N ASP A 202 68.79 2.99 31.20
CA ASP A 202 67.84 3.65 30.29
C ASP A 202 67.16 2.60 29.39
N VAL A 203 65.92 2.24 29.72
CA VAL A 203 65.19 1.20 29.00
C VAL A 203 64.41 1.79 27.83
N VAL A 204 64.91 1.59 26.61
CA VAL A 204 64.14 1.78 25.37
C VAL A 204 63.51 0.44 24.98
N LEU A 205 62.18 0.37 24.89
CA LEU A 205 61.43 -0.84 24.56
C LEU A 205 60.76 -0.72 23.19
N ALA A 206 60.83 -1.79 22.40
CA ALA A 206 59.95 -2.02 21.25
C ALA A 206 58.78 -2.94 21.64
N ALA A 207 57.70 -2.95 20.85
CA ALA A 207 56.54 -3.83 21.10
C ALA A 207 56.93 -5.32 21.24
N ALA A 208 57.93 -5.76 20.48
CA ALA A 208 58.47 -7.12 20.54
C ALA A 208 59.09 -7.47 21.91
N ASP A 209 59.65 -6.49 22.62
CA ASP A 209 60.28 -6.70 23.93
C ASP A 209 59.26 -7.01 25.03
N LEU A 210 57.96 -6.81 24.78
CA LEU A 210 56.86 -7.01 25.72
C LEU A 210 55.95 -8.19 25.33
N GLY A 211 56.25 -8.88 24.22
CA GLY A 211 55.34 -9.86 23.63
C GLY A 211 54.04 -9.26 23.09
N ALA A 212 54.00 -7.93 22.90
CA ALA A 212 52.86 -7.23 22.32
C ALA A 212 52.87 -7.41 20.80
N LEU A 213 51.71 -7.68 20.20
CA LEU A 213 51.60 -7.66 18.74
C LEU A 213 51.88 -6.25 18.22
N THR A 214 52.60 -6.17 17.11
CA THR A 214 52.67 -4.91 16.36
C THR A 214 51.28 -4.58 15.81
N ARG A 215 51.00 -3.31 15.54
CA ARG A 215 49.72 -2.90 14.94
C ARG A 215 49.45 -3.67 13.64
N THR A 216 50.47 -3.84 12.80
CA THR A 216 50.40 -4.60 11.55
C THR A 216 50.05 -6.07 11.75
N ASP A 217 50.65 -6.75 12.75
CA ASP A 217 50.37 -8.16 13.02
C ASP A 217 48.99 -8.37 13.67
N ALA A 218 48.54 -7.42 14.49
CA ALA A 218 47.19 -7.42 15.03
C ALA A 218 46.16 -7.25 13.91
N ASP A 219 46.34 -6.27 13.02
CA ASP A 219 45.45 -6.04 11.88
C ASP A 219 45.38 -7.28 10.97
N ALA A 220 46.50 -7.96 10.71
CA ALA A 220 46.53 -9.19 9.92
C ALA A 220 45.78 -10.37 10.58
N ARG A 221 45.78 -10.49 11.91
CA ARG A 221 45.10 -11.59 12.63
C ARG A 221 43.61 -11.37 12.83
N TYR A 222 43.18 -10.13 13.06
CA TYR A 222 41.81 -9.82 13.45
C TYR A 222 40.90 -9.37 12.29
N LEU A 223 41.45 -9.17 11.08
CA LEU A 223 40.71 -8.81 9.86
C LEU A 223 40.77 -9.87 8.75
N THR A 224 40.97 -11.17 9.04
CA THR A 224 40.91 -12.18 7.97
C THR A 224 39.47 -12.35 7.47
N PRO A 225 39.16 -12.09 6.18
CA PRO A 225 37.82 -12.21 5.61
C PRO A 225 37.21 -13.64 5.67
N GLY A 226 38.01 -14.65 6.05
CA GLY A 226 37.59 -16.06 6.12
C GLY A 226 36.83 -16.48 7.38
N SER A 227 36.64 -15.59 8.37
CA SER A 227 35.92 -15.89 9.61
C SER A 227 34.63 -15.08 9.79
N ALA A 228 34.29 -14.19 8.84
CA ALA A 228 33.00 -13.52 8.82
C ALA A 228 31.91 -14.52 8.36
N PRO A 229 30.71 -14.56 9.00
CA PRO A 229 29.62 -15.46 8.60
C PRO A 229 29.18 -15.26 7.14
N VAL A 230 29.44 -14.08 6.58
CA VAL A 230 29.17 -13.71 5.19
C VAL A 230 30.48 -13.27 4.55
N VAL A 231 30.96 -14.06 3.58
CA VAL A 231 32.18 -13.77 2.81
C VAL A 231 31.92 -12.98 1.54
N SER A 232 30.70 -13.09 1.00
CA SER A 232 30.25 -12.37 -0.18
C SER A 232 28.73 -12.31 -0.24
N VAL A 233 28.17 -11.23 -0.80
CA VAL A 233 26.76 -11.18 -1.19
C VAL A 233 26.69 -10.93 -2.69
N ASN A 234 25.99 -11.82 -3.40
CA ASN A 234 25.90 -11.80 -4.87
C ASN A 234 27.27 -11.66 -5.59
N GLY A 235 28.30 -12.38 -5.10
CA GLY A 235 29.65 -12.36 -5.68
C GLY A 235 30.51 -11.13 -5.33
N GLN A 236 29.97 -10.13 -4.63
CA GLN A 236 30.75 -8.98 -4.16
C GLN A 236 31.38 -9.25 -2.79
N THR A 237 32.60 -8.77 -2.57
CA THR A 237 33.36 -8.88 -1.30
C THR A 237 33.75 -7.48 -0.82
N GLY A 238 34.01 -7.33 0.49
CA GLY A 238 34.37 -6.03 1.08
C GLY A 238 33.15 -5.15 1.42
N ALA A 239 33.22 -3.85 1.13
CA ALA A 239 32.08 -2.94 1.30
C ALA A 239 31.05 -3.19 0.18
N VAL A 240 29.99 -3.92 0.51
CA VAL A 240 28.96 -4.32 -0.45
C VAL A 240 27.82 -3.30 -0.48
N VAL A 241 27.54 -2.74 -1.65
CA VAL A 241 26.36 -1.91 -1.92
C VAL A 241 25.51 -2.63 -2.96
N LEU A 242 24.26 -2.93 -2.62
CA LEU A 242 23.34 -3.68 -3.49
C LEU A 242 22.20 -2.78 -3.97
N ALA A 243 21.88 -2.90 -5.26
CA ALA A 243 20.63 -2.45 -5.83
C ALA A 243 19.60 -3.61 -5.88
N ALA A 244 18.32 -3.28 -6.07
CA ALA A 244 17.26 -4.29 -6.19
C ALA A 244 17.54 -5.31 -7.32
N ALA A 245 18.12 -4.85 -8.43
CA ALA A 245 18.50 -5.70 -9.56
C ALA A 245 19.56 -6.76 -9.19
N ASP A 246 20.48 -6.45 -8.27
CA ASP A 246 21.52 -7.39 -7.81
C ASP A 246 20.91 -8.58 -7.06
N LEU A 247 19.69 -8.45 -6.55
CA LEU A 247 18.99 -9.48 -5.79
C LEU A 247 17.93 -10.21 -6.63
N GLY A 248 17.74 -9.83 -7.90
CA GLY A 248 16.58 -10.25 -8.69
C GLY A 248 15.26 -9.75 -8.08
N ALA A 249 15.32 -8.72 -7.23
CA ALA A 249 14.17 -8.13 -6.59
C ALA A 249 13.49 -7.16 -7.56
N VAL A 250 12.19 -7.35 -7.77
CA VAL A 250 11.34 -6.38 -8.47
C VAL A 250 11.03 -5.26 -7.48
N THR A 251 11.16 -4.01 -7.91
CA THR A 251 10.83 -2.86 -7.06
C THR A 251 9.33 -2.86 -6.76
N ALA A 252 8.93 -2.24 -5.65
CA ALA A 252 7.52 -2.18 -5.28
C ALA A 252 6.65 -1.51 -6.36
N ASP A 253 7.23 -0.62 -7.16
CA ASP A 253 6.54 0.11 -8.24
C ASP A 253 6.30 -0.76 -9.50
N GLU A 254 6.96 -1.91 -9.60
CA GLU A 254 6.87 -2.83 -10.74
C GLU A 254 6.15 -4.14 -10.40
N ALA A 255 5.89 -4.40 -9.12
CA ALA A 255 5.26 -5.63 -8.62
C ALA A 255 3.77 -5.45 -8.29
N VAL A 256 3.01 -6.56 -8.31
CA VAL A 256 1.69 -6.62 -7.66
C VAL A 256 1.89 -7.11 -6.22
N LEU A 257 1.77 -6.19 -5.26
CA LEU A 257 1.93 -6.49 -3.84
C LEU A 257 0.73 -7.28 -3.26
N LEU A 258 0.98 -8.07 -2.22
CA LEU A 258 -0.04 -8.87 -1.52
C LEU A 258 -0.92 -8.05 -0.56
N THR A 259 -0.51 -6.82 -0.25
CA THR A 259 -1.16 -5.94 0.72
C THR A 259 -1.20 -4.52 0.21
N GLY A 260 -2.24 -3.78 0.61
CA GLY A 260 -2.42 -2.38 0.23
C GLY A 260 -3.09 -2.19 -1.13
N ASN A 261 -3.68 -1.01 -1.31
CA ASN A 261 -4.30 -0.63 -2.58
C ASN A 261 -3.22 -0.22 -3.58
N GLN A 262 -3.33 -0.68 -4.82
CA GLN A 262 -2.37 -0.38 -5.89
C GLN A 262 -3.07 0.28 -7.06
N THR A 263 -2.44 1.31 -7.62
CA THR A 263 -2.89 1.98 -8.83
C THR A 263 -2.02 1.54 -9.99
N VAL A 264 -2.63 0.91 -10.99
CA VAL A 264 -1.93 0.48 -12.20
C VAL A 264 -2.25 1.45 -13.33
N ALA A 265 -1.27 2.26 -13.73
CA ALA A 265 -1.40 3.16 -14.87
C ALA A 265 -1.20 2.41 -16.21
N GLY A 266 -1.91 2.87 -17.25
CA GLY A 266 -1.82 2.31 -18.59
C GLY A 266 -2.55 0.97 -18.78
N SER A 267 -2.38 0.36 -19.96
CA SER A 267 -2.93 -0.96 -20.25
C SER A 267 -1.96 -2.05 -19.80
N LYS A 268 -2.48 -3.10 -19.16
CA LYS A 268 -1.73 -4.33 -18.84
C LYS A 268 -2.36 -5.51 -19.57
N THR A 269 -1.51 -6.42 -20.03
CA THR A 269 -1.93 -7.68 -20.64
C THR A 269 -1.68 -8.81 -19.66
N PHE A 270 -2.75 -9.49 -19.27
CA PHE A 270 -2.66 -10.72 -18.47
C PHE A 270 -2.75 -11.93 -19.40
N SER A 271 -1.96 -12.97 -19.14
CA SER A 271 -2.05 -14.23 -19.88
C SER A 271 -3.36 -14.99 -19.61
N ALA A 272 -4.06 -14.64 -18.53
CA ALA A 272 -5.41 -15.09 -18.19
C ALA A 272 -6.20 -13.94 -17.54
N ALA A 273 -7.53 -13.96 -17.68
CA ALA A 273 -8.37 -12.94 -17.05
C ALA A 273 -8.26 -12.98 -15.51
N PRO A 274 -8.13 -11.84 -14.83
CA PRO A 274 -8.14 -11.79 -13.37
C PRO A 274 -9.45 -12.37 -12.80
N ALA A 275 -9.35 -13.17 -11.73
CA ALA A 275 -10.50 -13.78 -11.06
C ALA A 275 -10.83 -13.07 -9.74
N THR A 276 -12.11 -13.04 -9.35
CA THR A 276 -12.60 -12.51 -8.07
C THR A 276 -13.61 -13.46 -7.44
N THR A 277 -13.60 -13.54 -6.10
CA THR A 277 -14.57 -14.32 -5.30
C THR A 277 -15.68 -13.46 -4.69
N ALA A 278 -15.52 -12.14 -4.65
CA ALA A 278 -16.48 -11.21 -4.09
C ALA A 278 -17.38 -10.59 -5.17
N ASP A 279 -18.62 -10.27 -4.79
CA ASP A 279 -19.54 -9.51 -5.63
C ASP A 279 -19.13 -8.01 -5.64
N PRO A 280 -19.38 -7.28 -6.73
CA PRO A 280 -18.99 -5.88 -6.84
C PRO A 280 -19.78 -4.98 -5.88
N THR A 281 -19.08 -4.08 -5.19
CA THR A 281 -19.68 -3.06 -4.33
C THR A 281 -19.53 -1.64 -4.90
N SER A 282 -18.82 -1.48 -6.02
CA SER A 282 -18.62 -0.22 -6.75
C SER A 282 -18.72 -0.44 -8.27
N PRO A 283 -19.17 0.55 -9.06
CA PRO A 283 -19.38 0.40 -10.50
C PRO A 283 -18.16 -0.05 -11.31
N ASN A 284 -16.95 0.23 -10.81
CA ASN A 284 -15.70 -0.06 -11.51
C ASN A 284 -15.03 -1.37 -11.04
N HIS A 285 -15.70 -2.18 -10.23
CA HIS A 285 -15.16 -3.48 -9.80
C HIS A 285 -15.20 -4.49 -10.94
N LEU A 286 -14.17 -5.34 -11.00
CA LEU A 286 -14.21 -6.56 -11.81
C LEU A 286 -15.33 -7.47 -11.31
N VAL A 287 -16.03 -8.13 -12.24
CA VAL A 287 -17.16 -9.00 -11.92
C VAL A 287 -16.94 -10.42 -12.42
N ARG A 288 -17.34 -11.39 -11.61
CA ARG A 288 -17.42 -12.80 -12.01
C ARG A 288 -18.59 -13.01 -12.96
N ARG A 289 -18.43 -13.92 -13.93
CA ARG A 289 -19.48 -14.28 -14.89
C ARG A 289 -20.80 -14.68 -14.20
N SER A 290 -20.72 -15.46 -13.12
CA SER A 290 -21.90 -15.90 -12.35
C SER A 290 -22.67 -14.73 -11.73
N TYR A 291 -21.98 -13.67 -11.31
CA TYR A 291 -22.63 -12.46 -10.78
C TYR A 291 -23.37 -11.73 -11.90
N VAL A 292 -22.73 -11.57 -13.07
CA VAL A 292 -23.39 -10.99 -14.24
C VAL A 292 -24.64 -11.79 -14.60
N GLU A 293 -24.54 -13.12 -14.65
CA GLU A 293 -25.68 -14.00 -14.91
C GLU A 293 -26.78 -13.90 -13.84
N SER A 294 -26.44 -13.65 -12.57
CA SER A 294 -27.44 -13.48 -11.50
C SER A 294 -28.13 -12.12 -11.52
N VAL A 295 -27.42 -11.03 -11.84
CA VAL A 295 -28.00 -9.68 -11.81
C VAL A 295 -28.64 -9.24 -13.12
N THR A 296 -28.25 -9.85 -14.24
CA THR A 296 -28.95 -9.65 -15.53
C THR A 296 -30.34 -10.31 -15.58
N ALA A 297 -30.80 -10.93 -14.48
CA ALA A 297 -32.02 -11.73 -14.41
C ALA A 297 -33.04 -11.28 -13.33
N SER A 298 -32.92 -10.11 -12.72
CA SER A 298 -33.99 -9.67 -11.79
C SER A 298 -35.26 -9.29 -12.56
N GLY A 299 -36.22 -10.23 -12.63
CA GLY A 299 -37.53 -10.04 -13.25
C GLY A 299 -37.64 -10.47 -14.72
N VAL A 300 -36.60 -11.06 -15.33
CA VAL A 300 -36.62 -11.54 -16.71
C VAL A 300 -36.20 -13.00 -16.76
N TRP A 301 -37.03 -13.87 -17.35
CA TRP A 301 -36.66 -15.26 -17.57
C TRP A 301 -35.57 -15.34 -18.65
N THR A 302 -34.52 -16.12 -18.39
CA THR A 302 -33.47 -16.43 -19.38
C THR A 302 -33.71 -17.83 -19.96
N PRO A 303 -33.15 -18.17 -21.14
CA PRO A 303 -33.25 -19.52 -21.69
C PRO A 303 -32.83 -20.58 -20.66
N ALA A 304 -31.71 -20.33 -19.97
CA ALA A 304 -31.15 -21.26 -18.99
C ALA A 304 -32.07 -21.45 -17.78
N ALA A 305 -32.80 -20.41 -17.36
CA ALA A 305 -33.73 -20.47 -16.23
C ALA A 305 -34.86 -21.49 -16.42
N VAL A 306 -35.17 -21.86 -17.67
CA VAL A 306 -36.15 -22.90 -18.00
C VAL A 306 -35.57 -24.05 -18.83
N GLY A 307 -34.24 -24.23 -18.80
CA GLY A 307 -33.57 -25.42 -19.34
C GLY A 307 -33.15 -25.38 -20.81
N PHE A 308 -33.18 -24.21 -21.47
CA PHE A 308 -32.66 -24.03 -22.82
C PHE A 308 -31.27 -23.38 -22.81
N LYS A 309 -30.47 -23.60 -23.86
CA LYS A 309 -29.18 -22.92 -24.07
C LYS A 309 -29.35 -21.56 -24.72
N ALA A 310 -30.32 -21.45 -25.62
CA ALA A 310 -30.72 -20.21 -26.29
C ALA A 310 -32.15 -20.35 -26.81
N TRP A 311 -32.85 -19.23 -26.95
CA TRP A 311 -34.15 -19.13 -27.61
C TRP A 311 -34.22 -17.89 -28.48
N ALA A 312 -35.21 -17.82 -29.36
CA ALA A 312 -35.42 -16.64 -30.18
C ALA A 312 -35.87 -15.42 -29.34
N TYR A 313 -36.71 -15.67 -28.33
CA TYR A 313 -37.25 -14.71 -27.36
C TYR A 313 -37.96 -15.45 -26.22
N ASP A 314 -38.32 -14.74 -25.14
CA ASP A 314 -39.07 -15.31 -24.02
C ASP A 314 -40.45 -15.81 -24.50
N PRO A 315 -40.79 -17.10 -24.35
CA PRO A 315 -42.08 -17.63 -24.79
C PRO A 315 -43.28 -16.93 -24.13
N ALA A 316 -43.12 -16.27 -22.97
CA ALA A 316 -44.19 -15.49 -22.33
C ALA A 316 -44.65 -14.29 -23.18
N THR A 317 -43.84 -13.82 -24.13
CA THR A 317 -44.23 -12.76 -25.07
C THR A 317 -44.88 -13.33 -26.34
N SER A 318 -45.43 -14.55 -26.29
CA SER A 318 -46.05 -15.22 -27.44
C SER A 318 -47.57 -15.24 -27.37
N SER A 319 -48.20 -15.42 -28.53
CA SER A 319 -49.65 -15.65 -28.63
C SER A 319 -49.92 -17.03 -29.23
N ALA A 320 -50.60 -17.88 -28.47
CA ALA A 320 -51.11 -19.16 -28.97
C ALA A 320 -52.37 -19.00 -29.84
N SER A 321 -53.08 -17.86 -29.75
CA SER A 321 -54.30 -17.60 -30.54
C SER A 321 -54.01 -17.15 -31.97
N SER A 322 -52.82 -16.61 -32.24
CA SER A 322 -52.36 -16.19 -33.58
C SER A 322 -51.24 -17.10 -34.13
N ALA A 323 -51.29 -18.41 -33.84
CA ALA A 323 -50.24 -19.37 -34.21
C ALA A 323 -49.97 -19.45 -35.74
N GLN A 324 -48.73 -19.76 -36.11
CA GLN A 324 -48.30 -19.81 -37.51
C GLN A 324 -48.51 -21.20 -38.13
N TYR A 325 -49.34 -21.25 -39.17
CA TYR A 325 -49.37 -22.36 -40.11
C TYR A 325 -48.35 -22.13 -41.22
N CYS A 326 -47.40 -23.04 -41.36
CA CYS A 326 -46.34 -22.95 -42.34
C CYS A 326 -46.83 -23.31 -43.76
N ILE A 327 -46.23 -22.71 -44.79
CA ILE A 327 -46.54 -23.00 -46.20
C ILE A 327 -45.71 -24.21 -46.64
N ASN A 328 -46.36 -25.16 -47.32
CA ASN A 328 -45.73 -26.35 -47.88
C ASN A 328 -44.47 -25.99 -48.69
N GLY A 329 -43.37 -26.71 -48.45
CA GLY A 329 -42.10 -26.55 -49.18
C GLY A 329 -41.31 -25.27 -48.89
N ASN A 330 -41.69 -24.47 -47.89
CA ASN A 330 -40.93 -23.28 -47.48
C ASN A 330 -40.02 -23.63 -46.29
N VAL A 331 -38.79 -23.10 -46.31
CA VAL A 331 -37.86 -23.18 -45.17
C VAL A 331 -37.90 -21.85 -44.41
N TYR A 332 -38.44 -21.90 -43.20
CA TYR A 332 -38.45 -20.78 -42.27
C TYR A 332 -37.17 -20.76 -41.45
N LEU A 333 -36.66 -19.56 -41.17
CA LEU A 333 -35.45 -19.33 -40.38
C LEU A 333 -35.82 -18.53 -39.13
N ILE A 334 -35.40 -19.06 -37.99
CA ILE A 334 -35.63 -18.50 -36.66
C ILE A 334 -34.28 -18.26 -36.00
N GLY A 335 -33.92 -16.99 -35.86
CA GLY A 335 -32.66 -16.54 -35.30
C GLY A 335 -32.63 -16.74 -33.79
N ILE A 336 -31.55 -17.35 -33.30
CA ILE A 336 -31.27 -17.54 -31.87
C ILE A 336 -29.86 -17.01 -31.52
N PRO A 337 -29.72 -16.20 -30.45
CA PRO A 337 -28.42 -15.78 -29.95
C PRO A 337 -27.91 -16.76 -28.88
N LEU A 338 -26.78 -17.42 -29.14
CA LEU A 338 -26.09 -18.26 -28.17
C LEU A 338 -25.02 -17.43 -27.45
N THR A 339 -25.26 -17.05 -26.20
CA THR A 339 -24.38 -16.18 -25.41
C THR A 339 -23.12 -16.88 -24.91
N SER A 340 -23.15 -18.21 -24.78
CA SER A 340 -21.97 -19.02 -24.48
C SER A 340 -21.95 -20.29 -25.31
N GLY A 341 -20.78 -20.64 -25.85
CA GLY A 341 -20.60 -21.88 -26.59
C GLY A 341 -20.97 -23.14 -25.79
N GLY A 342 -21.30 -24.21 -26.49
CA GLY A 342 -21.66 -25.49 -25.92
C GLY A 342 -22.20 -26.46 -26.96
N THR A 343 -22.38 -27.71 -26.56
CA THR A 343 -22.95 -28.74 -27.43
C THR A 343 -24.47 -28.58 -27.54
N ILE A 344 -24.98 -28.34 -28.74
CA ILE A 344 -26.40 -28.36 -29.07
C ILE A 344 -26.78 -29.77 -29.53
N THR A 345 -27.78 -30.34 -28.87
CA THR A 345 -28.27 -31.70 -29.15
C THR A 345 -29.69 -31.70 -29.71
N ASN A 346 -30.47 -30.66 -29.42
CA ASN A 346 -31.86 -30.55 -29.87
C ASN A 346 -32.18 -29.15 -30.39
N VAL A 347 -33.13 -29.08 -31.32
CA VAL A 347 -33.89 -27.87 -31.64
C VAL A 347 -35.31 -28.04 -31.09
N CYS A 348 -35.89 -26.96 -30.59
CA CYS A 348 -37.13 -26.99 -29.83
C CYS A 348 -38.15 -26.02 -30.42
N PHE A 349 -39.41 -26.44 -30.47
CA PHE A 349 -40.54 -25.59 -30.83
C PHE A 349 -41.69 -25.81 -29.86
N TYR A 350 -42.51 -24.79 -29.64
CA TYR A 350 -43.80 -24.96 -28.99
C TYR A 350 -44.89 -25.02 -30.05
N VAL A 351 -45.70 -26.07 -30.01
CA VAL A 351 -46.87 -26.26 -30.86
C VAL A 351 -48.08 -26.11 -29.94
N PRO A 352 -48.85 -25.02 -30.04
CA PRO A 352 -49.98 -24.75 -29.13
C PRO A 352 -51.12 -25.77 -29.21
N GLY A 353 -51.16 -26.52 -30.30
CA GLY A 353 -52.13 -27.56 -30.59
C GLY A 353 -52.41 -27.57 -32.07
N TYR A 354 -52.94 -28.67 -32.59
CA TYR A 354 -53.36 -28.74 -33.98
C TYR A 354 -54.53 -29.66 -34.23
N ALA A 355 -55.32 -29.31 -35.24
CA ALA A 355 -56.38 -30.14 -35.79
C ALA A 355 -55.99 -30.57 -37.21
N GLY A 356 -56.41 -31.77 -37.63
CA GLY A 356 -56.25 -32.21 -39.02
C GLY A 356 -55.22 -33.30 -39.28
N GLY A 357 -54.66 -33.27 -40.48
CA GLY A 357 -53.71 -34.24 -41.03
C GLY A 357 -52.29 -34.15 -40.45
N ALA A 358 -51.48 -35.16 -40.77
CA ALA A 358 -50.10 -35.25 -40.34
C ALA A 358 -49.16 -34.49 -41.28
N LEU A 359 -47.99 -34.12 -40.76
CA LEU A 359 -46.86 -33.71 -41.58
C LEU A 359 -46.45 -34.84 -42.53
N ALA A 360 -45.91 -34.48 -43.68
CA ALA A 360 -45.23 -35.42 -44.57
C ALA A 360 -43.84 -35.77 -44.02
N ALA A 361 -43.35 -36.97 -44.38
CA ALA A 361 -42.00 -37.44 -44.05
C ALA A 361 -40.85 -36.61 -44.68
N THR A 362 -41.19 -35.55 -45.41
CA THR A 362 -40.26 -34.55 -45.95
C THR A 362 -40.22 -33.27 -45.10
N SER A 363 -40.82 -33.27 -43.91
CA SER A 363 -40.73 -32.18 -42.95
C SER A 363 -39.53 -32.36 -42.02
N TYR A 364 -38.76 -31.30 -41.82
CA TYR A 364 -37.50 -31.35 -41.03
C TYR A 364 -37.32 -30.06 -40.23
N ALA A 365 -36.62 -30.17 -39.10
CA ALA A 365 -36.01 -29.02 -38.44
C ALA A 365 -34.48 -29.16 -38.47
N GLY A 366 -33.77 -28.05 -38.27
CA GLY A 366 -32.31 -28.07 -38.32
C GLY A 366 -31.68 -26.82 -37.73
N LEU A 367 -30.36 -26.78 -37.77
CA LEU A 367 -29.54 -25.70 -37.23
C LEU A 367 -28.56 -25.23 -38.30
N TYR A 368 -28.46 -23.92 -38.47
CA TYR A 368 -27.52 -23.27 -39.38
C TYR A 368 -26.67 -22.25 -38.64
N THR A 369 -25.40 -22.14 -39.04
CA THR A 369 -24.52 -21.05 -38.60
C THR A 369 -24.99 -19.70 -39.15
N SER A 370 -24.48 -18.59 -38.62
CA SER A 370 -24.71 -17.24 -39.18
C SER A 370 -24.21 -17.05 -40.62
N ALA A 371 -23.33 -17.93 -41.10
CA ALA A 371 -22.89 -17.98 -42.49
C ALA A 371 -23.84 -18.78 -43.40
N GLY A 372 -24.95 -19.31 -42.87
CA GLY A 372 -25.92 -20.08 -43.62
C GLY A 372 -25.49 -21.52 -43.91
N THR A 373 -24.54 -22.08 -43.17
CA THR A 373 -24.13 -23.51 -43.31
C THR A 373 -24.94 -24.39 -42.37
N ARG A 374 -25.52 -25.49 -42.88
CA ARG A 374 -26.27 -26.45 -42.06
C ARG A 374 -25.31 -27.26 -41.20
N VAL A 375 -25.50 -27.19 -39.89
CA VAL A 375 -24.67 -27.89 -38.88
C VAL A 375 -25.45 -28.94 -38.10
N GLY A 376 -26.78 -28.98 -38.27
CA GLY A 376 -27.62 -30.01 -37.69
C GLY A 376 -28.93 -30.18 -38.47
N VAL A 377 -29.47 -31.39 -38.44
CA VAL A 377 -30.79 -31.74 -38.98
C VAL A 377 -31.44 -32.81 -38.09
N THR A 378 -32.74 -32.72 -37.88
CA THR A 378 -33.53 -33.70 -37.11
C THR A 378 -33.88 -34.93 -37.95
N GLY A 379 -34.45 -35.95 -37.31
CA GLY A 379 -35.32 -36.90 -38.02
C GLY A 379 -36.56 -36.21 -38.61
N THR A 380 -37.42 -36.97 -39.30
CA THR A 380 -38.61 -36.44 -39.96
C THR A 380 -39.66 -36.00 -38.94
N LEU A 381 -40.24 -34.81 -39.13
CA LEU A 381 -41.13 -34.19 -38.13
C LEU A 381 -42.49 -34.88 -38.00
N ASP A 382 -42.94 -35.63 -39.00
CA ASP A 382 -44.13 -36.49 -38.93
C ASP A 382 -44.05 -37.52 -37.79
N LYS A 383 -42.83 -37.94 -37.45
CA LYS A 383 -42.57 -38.89 -36.35
C LYS A 383 -42.19 -38.22 -35.04
N LEU A 384 -41.74 -36.96 -35.09
CA LEU A 384 -41.25 -36.25 -33.90
C LEU A 384 -42.32 -35.32 -33.28
N ILE A 385 -43.27 -34.82 -34.08
CA ILE A 385 -44.39 -33.98 -33.61
C ILE A 385 -45.65 -34.86 -33.52
N THR A 386 -45.78 -35.58 -32.40
CA THR A 386 -46.76 -36.67 -32.24
C THR A 386 -48.00 -36.31 -31.42
N LYS A 387 -48.04 -35.13 -30.79
CA LYS A 387 -49.16 -34.71 -29.92
C LYS A 387 -49.94 -33.57 -30.54
N THR A 388 -51.26 -33.65 -30.50
CA THR A 388 -52.20 -32.61 -30.94
C THR A 388 -52.51 -31.57 -29.86
N SER A 389 -52.15 -31.85 -28.60
CA SER A 389 -52.24 -30.93 -27.47
C SER A 389 -51.02 -30.01 -27.40
N GLY A 390 -51.20 -28.81 -26.82
CA GLY A 390 -50.13 -27.86 -26.55
C GLY A 390 -48.90 -28.48 -25.88
N ALA A 391 -47.75 -28.43 -26.55
CA ALA A 391 -46.51 -29.02 -26.03
C ALA A 391 -45.26 -28.36 -26.62
N THR A 392 -44.20 -28.34 -25.80
CA THR A 392 -42.83 -28.13 -26.27
C THR A 392 -42.30 -29.44 -26.85
N PHE A 393 -41.95 -29.44 -28.12
CA PHE A 393 -41.31 -30.55 -28.79
C PHE A 393 -39.80 -30.35 -28.80
N VAL A 394 -39.07 -31.27 -28.15
CA VAL A 394 -37.60 -31.31 -28.11
C VAL A 394 -37.12 -32.26 -29.20
N LEU A 395 -36.67 -31.71 -30.32
CA LEU A 395 -36.39 -32.45 -31.55
C LEU A 395 -34.88 -32.73 -31.64
N LYS A 396 -34.49 -33.98 -31.41
CA LYS A 396 -33.09 -34.40 -31.42
C LYS A 396 -32.46 -34.21 -32.81
N LEU A 397 -31.30 -33.57 -32.84
CA LEU A 397 -30.44 -33.53 -34.01
C LEU A 397 -29.82 -34.91 -34.24
N THR A 398 -29.75 -35.33 -35.49
CA THR A 398 -29.10 -36.60 -35.89
C THR A 398 -27.63 -36.67 -35.47
N THR A 399 -26.96 -35.52 -35.41
CA THR A 399 -25.60 -35.36 -34.85
C THR A 399 -25.59 -34.13 -33.96
N ALA A 400 -25.02 -34.25 -32.76
CA ALA A 400 -24.83 -33.13 -31.86
C ALA A 400 -23.79 -32.15 -32.43
N TYR A 401 -23.97 -30.86 -32.21
CA TYR A 401 -23.09 -29.82 -32.75
C TYR A 401 -22.44 -29.01 -31.63
N THR A 402 -21.12 -28.95 -31.60
CA THR A 402 -20.37 -28.09 -30.67
C THR A 402 -20.35 -26.66 -31.21
N ALA A 403 -21.27 -25.83 -30.70
CA ALA A 403 -21.45 -24.45 -31.11
C ALA A 403 -20.52 -23.50 -30.33
N LEU A 404 -19.94 -22.52 -31.02
CA LEU A 404 -19.34 -21.35 -30.39
C LEU A 404 -20.43 -20.33 -30.06
N ALA A 405 -20.14 -19.38 -29.15
CA ALA A 405 -21.02 -18.24 -28.93
C ALA A 405 -21.23 -17.45 -30.23
N GLY A 406 -22.46 -17.01 -30.49
CA GLY A 406 -22.83 -16.34 -31.74
C GLY A 406 -24.29 -16.55 -32.11
N ASN A 407 -24.67 -16.06 -33.30
CA ASN A 407 -26.02 -16.18 -33.83
C ASN A 407 -26.15 -17.40 -34.73
N TYR A 408 -27.27 -18.10 -34.62
CA TYR A 408 -27.63 -19.26 -35.42
C TYR A 408 -29.06 -19.13 -35.92
N TRP A 409 -29.40 -19.86 -36.97
CA TRP A 409 -30.81 -20.08 -37.35
C TRP A 409 -31.23 -21.50 -36.99
N VAL A 410 -32.30 -21.62 -36.20
CA VAL A 410 -33.12 -22.81 -36.20
C VAL A 410 -33.99 -22.75 -37.46
N ALA A 411 -33.88 -23.76 -38.31
CA ALA A 411 -34.65 -23.86 -39.54
C ALA A 411 -35.83 -24.81 -39.35
N LEU A 412 -36.95 -24.47 -40.00
CA LEU A 412 -38.17 -25.27 -40.01
C LEU A 412 -38.67 -25.42 -41.45
N LEU A 413 -38.67 -26.65 -41.95
CA LEU A 413 -39.31 -27.05 -43.19
C LEU A 413 -40.57 -27.85 -42.88
N VAL A 414 -41.71 -27.30 -43.26
CA VAL A 414 -43.02 -27.97 -43.10
C VAL A 414 -43.53 -28.38 -44.47
N ASN A 415 -43.79 -29.67 -44.60
CA ASN A 415 -44.43 -30.25 -45.76
C ASN A 415 -45.68 -30.99 -45.34
N GLY A 416 -46.81 -30.63 -45.96
CA GLY A 416 -48.13 -31.08 -45.53
C GLY A 416 -48.49 -30.65 -44.09
N PRO A 417 -49.73 -30.89 -43.69
CA PRO A 417 -50.86 -31.24 -44.55
C PRO A 417 -51.34 -30.03 -45.39
N ASP A 418 -51.92 -30.34 -46.54
CA ASP A 418 -52.52 -29.39 -47.48
C ASP A 418 -54.05 -29.61 -47.45
N PRO A 419 -54.91 -28.59 -47.21
CA PRO A 419 -54.64 -27.15 -47.10
C PRO A 419 -53.94 -26.70 -45.82
N LYS A 420 -53.22 -25.57 -45.93
CA LYS A 420 -52.64 -24.81 -44.80
C LYS A 420 -53.73 -24.53 -43.76
N GLY A 421 -53.54 -24.99 -42.53
CA GLY A 421 -54.51 -24.88 -41.44
C GLY A 421 -54.95 -26.22 -40.86
N ASN A 422 -54.64 -27.32 -41.55
CA ASN A 422 -55.08 -28.66 -41.17
C ASN A 422 -53.97 -29.51 -40.54
N GLY A 423 -53.02 -28.93 -39.78
CA GLY A 423 -51.86 -29.60 -39.20
C GLY A 423 -51.12 -28.73 -38.16
N PRO A 424 -49.89 -29.06 -37.71
CA PRO A 424 -49.23 -28.36 -36.63
C PRO A 424 -49.07 -26.86 -36.88
N ALA A 425 -49.61 -26.06 -35.95
CA ALA A 425 -49.34 -24.63 -35.85
C ALA A 425 -48.19 -24.38 -34.87
N PHE A 426 -47.37 -23.37 -35.14
CA PHE A 426 -46.22 -23.04 -34.31
C PHE A 426 -46.47 -21.75 -33.53
N LEU A 427 -46.01 -21.71 -32.28
CA LEU A 427 -46.10 -20.52 -31.44
C LEU A 427 -45.36 -19.35 -32.08
N VAL A 428 -45.96 -18.16 -32.02
CA VAL A 428 -45.35 -16.94 -32.54
C VAL A 428 -45.39 -15.81 -31.53
N GLY A 429 -44.53 -14.82 -31.71
CA GLY A 429 -44.49 -13.63 -30.86
C GLY A 429 -45.82 -12.88 -30.90
N ALA A 430 -46.33 -12.53 -29.72
CA ALA A 430 -47.44 -11.60 -29.56
C ALA A 430 -46.89 -10.18 -29.69
N SER A 431 -47.19 -9.51 -30.80
CA SER A 431 -47.24 -8.05 -30.79
C SER A 431 -48.65 -7.61 -30.39
N MET A 432 -48.83 -6.34 -30.03
CA MET A 432 -50.14 -5.69 -29.86
C MET A 432 -50.95 -5.61 -31.20
N GLY A 433 -50.82 -6.62 -32.07
CA GLY A 433 -51.35 -6.75 -33.43
C GLY A 433 -50.77 -8.01 -34.12
N ASP A 434 -51.50 -8.58 -35.07
CA ASP A 434 -51.06 -9.75 -35.86
C ASP A 434 -49.84 -9.37 -36.72
N ARG A 435 -48.68 -10.03 -36.50
CA ARG A 435 -47.39 -9.93 -37.23
C ARG A 435 -46.33 -8.99 -36.62
N PRO A 436 -45.45 -9.50 -35.75
CA PRO A 436 -44.32 -8.73 -35.23
C PRO A 436 -43.30 -8.39 -36.32
N GLY A 437 -42.53 -7.31 -36.11
CA GLY A 437 -41.54 -6.80 -37.06
C GLY A 437 -40.31 -7.71 -37.23
N GLY A 438 -40.50 -8.93 -37.75
CA GLY A 438 -39.44 -9.93 -37.95
C GLY A 438 -38.31 -9.46 -38.88
N GLY A 439 -38.60 -8.48 -39.75
CA GLY A 439 -37.64 -7.80 -40.61
C GLY A 439 -36.84 -6.65 -39.97
N ALA A 440 -37.16 -6.24 -38.74
CA ALA A 440 -36.50 -5.11 -38.09
C ALA A 440 -35.05 -5.47 -37.70
N SER A 441 -34.10 -5.01 -38.51
CA SER A 441 -32.66 -5.11 -38.31
C SER A 441 -31.94 -3.97 -39.05
N MET A 442 -30.71 -3.65 -38.64
CA MET A 442 -29.87 -2.71 -39.39
C MET A 442 -29.43 -3.34 -40.73
N PRO A 443 -29.17 -2.55 -41.79
CA PRO A 443 -28.63 -3.08 -43.03
C PRO A 443 -27.39 -3.94 -42.79
N ASN A 444 -27.31 -5.10 -43.45
CA ASN A 444 -26.23 -6.09 -43.32
C ASN A 444 -26.08 -6.75 -41.94
N ALA A 445 -26.98 -6.50 -41.00
CA ALA A 445 -27.00 -7.22 -39.72
C ALA A 445 -27.63 -8.61 -39.89
N PHE A 446 -27.50 -9.43 -38.84
CA PHE A 446 -28.09 -10.76 -38.80
C PHE A 446 -29.63 -10.69 -38.89
N GLN A 447 -30.20 -11.27 -39.95
CA GLN A 447 -31.64 -11.34 -40.16
C GLN A 447 -32.27 -12.35 -39.19
N ARG A 448 -33.01 -11.87 -38.18
CA ARG A 448 -33.57 -12.75 -37.15
C ARG A 448 -34.67 -13.67 -37.66
N TYR A 449 -35.57 -13.18 -38.50
CA TYR A 449 -36.70 -13.98 -38.99
C TYR A 449 -36.85 -13.88 -40.49
N GLY A 450 -37.22 -14.97 -41.12
CA GLY A 450 -37.51 -14.96 -42.54
C GLY A 450 -37.71 -16.35 -43.09
N ARG A 451 -37.59 -16.44 -44.41
CA ARG A 451 -37.60 -17.69 -45.14
C ARG A 451 -36.62 -17.63 -46.30
N LEU A 452 -36.25 -18.81 -46.79
CA LEU A 452 -35.51 -18.91 -48.04
C LEU A 452 -36.41 -18.57 -49.24
N THR A 453 -35.81 -18.02 -50.29
CA THR A 453 -36.49 -17.71 -51.57
C THR A 453 -37.00 -18.96 -52.28
N ALA A 454 -36.28 -20.08 -52.15
CA ALA A 454 -36.64 -21.34 -52.76
C ALA A 454 -37.88 -21.97 -52.09
N THR A 455 -38.84 -22.39 -52.92
CA THR A 455 -40.08 -23.07 -52.51
C THR A 455 -40.07 -24.53 -52.97
N GLY A 456 -41.04 -25.34 -52.52
CA GLY A 456 -41.16 -26.76 -52.91
C GLY A 456 -40.07 -27.67 -52.32
N GLN A 457 -39.38 -27.22 -51.26
CA GLN A 457 -38.30 -27.98 -50.63
C GLN A 457 -38.82 -29.26 -50.00
N THR A 458 -38.16 -30.38 -50.25
CA THR A 458 -38.43 -31.68 -49.60
C THR A 458 -37.36 -32.07 -48.59
N SER A 459 -36.34 -31.23 -48.43
CA SER A 459 -35.27 -31.35 -47.43
C SER A 459 -34.71 -29.97 -47.07
N LEU A 460 -34.03 -29.88 -45.93
CA LEU A 460 -33.28 -28.67 -45.57
C LEU A 460 -32.01 -28.53 -46.43
N PRO A 461 -31.72 -27.39 -47.07
CA PRO A 461 -30.53 -27.24 -47.90
C PRO A 461 -29.24 -27.36 -47.08
N THR A 462 -28.15 -27.83 -47.66
CA THR A 462 -26.85 -27.93 -46.94
C THR A 462 -26.26 -26.56 -46.60
N SER A 463 -26.56 -25.55 -47.40
CA SER A 463 -26.24 -24.15 -47.11
C SER A 463 -27.15 -23.18 -47.87
N PHE A 464 -27.11 -21.91 -47.50
CA PHE A 464 -27.69 -20.79 -48.24
C PHE A 464 -26.87 -19.52 -48.01
N THR A 465 -27.09 -18.50 -48.86
CA THR A 465 -26.45 -17.19 -48.68
C THR A 465 -27.33 -16.30 -47.81
N PRO A 466 -26.87 -15.81 -46.64
CA PRO A 466 -27.70 -15.01 -45.73
C PRO A 466 -28.38 -13.78 -46.36
N SER A 467 -27.76 -13.14 -47.35
CA SER A 467 -28.34 -11.99 -48.06
C SER A 467 -29.56 -12.33 -48.93
N THR A 468 -29.83 -13.62 -49.18
CA THR A 468 -31.00 -14.07 -49.94
C THR A 468 -32.20 -14.40 -49.05
N ILE A 469 -32.09 -14.23 -47.73
CA ILE A 469 -33.23 -14.42 -46.83
C ILE A 469 -34.30 -13.38 -47.15
N ILE A 470 -35.53 -13.82 -47.35
CA ILE A 470 -36.70 -12.91 -47.42
C ILE A 470 -37.14 -12.64 -45.98
N PRO A 471 -37.08 -11.39 -45.49
CA PRO A 471 -37.63 -11.04 -44.20
C PRO A 471 -39.12 -11.37 -44.15
N ASP A 472 -39.55 -12.06 -43.10
CA ASP A 472 -40.96 -12.45 -42.91
C ASP A 472 -41.37 -12.12 -41.47
N ALA A 473 -42.66 -11.84 -41.28
CA ALA A 473 -43.24 -11.50 -40.00
C ALA A 473 -43.77 -12.74 -39.26
N ASN A 474 -43.18 -13.91 -39.52
CA ASN A 474 -43.59 -15.20 -38.97
C ASN A 474 -43.23 -15.37 -37.50
N ALA A 475 -42.16 -14.72 -37.02
CA ALA A 475 -41.66 -14.73 -35.64
C ALA A 475 -41.96 -16.01 -34.84
N ILE A 476 -41.66 -17.16 -35.44
CA ILE A 476 -41.89 -18.47 -34.82
C ILE A 476 -40.95 -18.60 -33.63
N TRP A 477 -41.48 -19.06 -32.51
CA TRP A 477 -40.67 -19.35 -31.33
C TRP A 477 -39.86 -20.63 -31.56
N ALA A 478 -38.55 -20.55 -31.34
CA ALA A 478 -37.68 -21.71 -31.31
C ALA A 478 -36.60 -21.58 -30.22
N ALA A 479 -36.09 -22.72 -29.77
CA ALA A 479 -34.99 -22.80 -28.81
C ALA A 479 -34.04 -23.96 -29.13
N VAL A 480 -32.93 -24.04 -28.41
CA VAL A 480 -31.96 -25.15 -28.48
C VAL A 480 -31.58 -25.64 -27.08
N SER A 481 -31.25 -26.92 -26.97
CA SER A 481 -30.77 -27.54 -25.71
C SER A 481 -29.61 -28.50 -25.89
#